data_AF-A0A5C8L5R0-F1
#
_entry.id   AF-A0A5C8L5R0-F1
#
_cell.length_a   1.000
_cell.length_b   1.000
_cell.length_c   1.000
_cell.angle_alpha   90.00
_cell.angle_beta   90.00
_cell.angle_gamma   90.00
#
_symmetry.space_group_name_H-M   'P 1'
#
loop_
_entity.id
_entity.type
_entity.pdbx_description
1 polymer ?
#
loop_
_entity_poly.entity_id
_entity_poly.type
_entity_poly.pdbx_seq_one_letter_code
_entity_poly.pdbx_strand_id
1 'polypeptide(L)'
;MSIFLSLDALLGIIFLVVGLLLKYKPPKKINMLYGYRTNRSMKSQEAWDFAQKSAAIRSIEIGLFLLIIGILGHFWLRQQQVLATALSLFALLAAILYLVIHVENALKKKFKKQKP
;
A
#
# COMPACT_ATOMS: atom_id res chain seq x y z
N MET A 1 -23.15 -9.62 19.78
CA MET A 1 -23.04 -9.08 18.40
C MET A 1 -21.77 -8.23 18.35
N SER A 2 -20.62 -8.86 18.17
CA SER A 2 -19.33 -8.18 18.37
C SER A 2 -18.85 -7.47 17.10
N ILE A 3 -18.52 -6.20 17.23
CA ILE A 3 -18.15 -5.21 16.19
C ILE A 3 -16.77 -5.48 15.54
N PHE A 4 -16.38 -6.74 15.37
CA PHE A 4 -15.07 -7.09 14.84
C PHE A 4 -14.99 -6.79 13.33
N LEU A 5 -14.39 -5.65 12.97
CA LEU A 5 -13.75 -5.50 11.67
C LEU A 5 -12.68 -6.60 11.56
N SER A 6 -12.73 -7.41 10.50
CA SER A 6 -11.63 -8.31 10.18
C SER A 6 -10.35 -7.49 9.95
N LEU A 7 -9.20 -8.05 10.32
CA LEU A 7 -7.90 -7.37 10.21
C LEU A 7 -7.65 -6.83 8.79
N ASP A 8 -8.02 -7.61 7.77
CA ASP A 8 -7.91 -7.21 6.36
C ASP A 8 -8.78 -6.00 6.03
N ALA A 9 -10.00 -5.91 6.57
CA ALA A 9 -10.87 -4.76 6.32
C ALA A 9 -10.25 -3.47 6.92
N LEU A 10 -9.69 -3.56 8.14
CA LEU A 10 -9.03 -2.41 8.77
C LEU A 10 -7.80 -1.98 7.97
N LEU A 11 -6.96 -2.95 7.58
CA LEU A 11 -5.79 -2.68 6.73
C LEU A 11 -6.20 -2.10 5.38
N GLY A 12 -7.28 -2.60 4.78
CA GLY A 12 -7.84 -2.10 3.54
C GLY A 12 -8.23 -0.62 3.62
N ILE A 13 -8.90 -0.22 4.71
CA ILE A 13 -9.22 1.19 4.99
C ILE A 13 -7.94 2.02 5.12
N ILE A 14 -6.94 1.54 5.88
CA ILE A 14 -5.67 2.24 6.05
C ILE A 14 -4.98 2.46 4.70
N PHE A 15 -4.84 1.43 3.87
CA PHE A 15 -4.22 1.54 2.54
C PHE A 15 -5.02 2.46 1.61
N LEU A 16 -6.36 2.41 1.65
CA LEU A 16 -7.20 3.37 0.92
C LEU A 16 -6.94 4.80 1.36
N VAL A 17 -6.97 5.08 2.67
CA VAL A 17 -6.74 6.43 3.21
C VAL A 17 -5.35 6.93 2.82
N VAL A 18 -4.31 6.09 2.97
CA VAL A 18 -2.95 6.43 2.55
C VAL A 18 -2.89 6.71 1.05
N GLY A 19 -3.49 5.85 0.23
CA GLY A 19 -3.52 6.01 -1.22
C GLY A 19 -4.23 7.29 -1.67
N LEU A 20 -5.38 7.60 -1.07
CA LEU A 20 -6.11 8.84 -1.32
C LEU A 20 -5.32 10.06 -0.82
N LEU A 21 -4.68 9.98 0.34
CA LEU A 21 -3.83 11.05 0.87
C LEU A 21 -2.66 11.33 -0.08
N LEU A 22 -1.99 10.31 -0.60
CA LEU A 22 -0.92 10.47 -1.59
C LEU A 22 -1.45 10.97 -2.94
N LYS A 23 -2.67 10.59 -3.33
CA LYS A 23 -3.30 11.05 -4.58
C LYS A 23 -3.66 12.54 -4.53
N TYR A 24 -4.26 13.00 -3.43
CA TYR A 24 -4.82 14.35 -3.34
C TYR A 24 -3.92 15.35 -2.59
N LYS A 25 -3.14 14.89 -1.61
CA LYS A 25 -2.24 15.71 -0.79
C LYS A 25 -0.84 15.09 -0.70
N PRO A 26 -0.18 14.78 -1.84
CA PRO A 26 1.18 14.26 -1.80
C PRO A 26 2.13 15.30 -1.15
N PRO A 27 3.19 14.84 -0.48
CA PRO A 27 4.25 15.73 -0.02
C PRO A 27 4.90 16.42 -1.22
N LYS A 28 4.79 17.76 -1.29
CA LYS A 28 5.25 18.58 -2.43
C LYS A 28 6.78 18.66 -2.57
N LYS A 29 7.50 18.29 -1.52
CA LYS A 29 8.96 18.22 -1.46
C LYS A 29 9.35 16.90 -0.83
N ILE A 30 10.58 16.45 -1.10
CA ILE A 30 11.15 15.30 -0.39
C ILE A 30 11.00 15.55 1.12
N ASN A 31 10.30 14.63 1.79
CA ASN A 31 9.89 14.77 3.18
C ASN A 31 10.24 13.50 3.95
N MET A 32 10.88 13.65 5.11
CA MET A 32 11.30 12.52 5.92
C MET A 32 10.20 11.96 6.84
N LEU A 33 9.10 12.70 7.07
CA LEU A 33 8.00 12.27 7.94
C LEU A 33 7.00 11.36 7.21
N TYR A 34 6.67 11.65 5.96
CA TYR A 34 5.66 10.87 5.22
C TYR A 34 5.89 10.86 3.70
N GLY A 35 5.24 9.91 3.04
CA GLY A 35 5.41 9.61 1.62
C GLY A 35 6.08 8.25 1.38
N TYR A 36 6.08 7.82 0.12
CA TYR A 36 6.87 6.68 -0.32
C TYR A 36 8.35 7.09 -0.40
N ARG A 37 9.17 6.54 0.51
CA ARG A 37 10.52 7.03 0.84
C ARG A 37 11.58 5.93 0.65
N THR A 38 11.85 5.57 -0.59
CA THR A 38 13.00 4.72 -0.95
C THR A 38 14.15 5.55 -1.51
N ASN A 39 15.36 5.00 -1.48
CA ASN A 39 16.55 5.65 -2.05
C ASN A 39 16.34 6.09 -3.51
N ARG A 40 15.59 5.34 -4.32
CA ARG A 40 15.28 5.71 -5.70
C ARG A 40 14.27 6.86 -5.79
N SER A 41 13.22 6.82 -4.98
CA SER A 41 12.21 7.90 -4.96
C SER A 41 12.77 9.23 -4.48
N MET A 42 13.76 9.23 -3.58
CA MET A 42 14.32 10.45 -2.99
C MET A 42 15.52 11.03 -3.78
N LYS A 43 15.89 10.45 -4.94
CA LYS A 43 17.04 10.93 -5.73
C LYS A 43 16.85 12.33 -6.32
N SER A 44 15.63 12.67 -6.70
CA SER A 44 15.29 13.95 -7.31
C SER A 44 13.82 14.26 -7.06
N GLN A 45 13.44 15.53 -7.16
CA GLN A 45 12.04 15.94 -6.99
C GLN A 45 11.12 15.27 -8.02
N GLU A 46 11.60 15.05 -9.24
CA GLU A 46 10.83 14.35 -10.28
C GLU A 46 10.60 12.87 -9.93
N ALA A 47 11.62 12.19 -9.41
CA ALA A 47 11.49 10.81 -8.93
C ALA A 47 10.54 10.72 -7.74
N TRP A 48 10.59 11.71 -6.84
CA TRP A 48 9.73 11.81 -5.68
C TRP A 48 8.26 11.94 -6.10
N ASP A 49 7.95 12.91 -6.95
CA ASP A 49 6.59 13.19 -7.42
C ASP A 49 6.00 12.00 -8.17
N PHE A 50 6.82 11.32 -8.97
CA PHE A 50 6.43 10.10 -9.66
C PHE A 50 6.14 8.95 -8.68
N ALA A 51 7.01 8.75 -7.69
CA ALA A 51 6.84 7.70 -6.69
C ALA A 51 5.56 7.89 -5.89
N GLN A 52 5.24 9.12 -5.46
CA GLN A 52 4.01 9.39 -4.70
C GLN A 52 2.76 9.04 -5.52
N LYS A 53 2.72 9.43 -6.81
CA LYS A 53 1.60 9.09 -7.71
C LYS A 53 1.48 7.58 -7.93
N SER A 54 2.59 6.89 -8.13
CA SER A 54 2.59 5.44 -8.35
C SER A 54 2.18 4.68 -7.08
N ALA A 55 2.71 5.07 -5.92
CA ALA A 55 2.36 4.49 -4.63
C ALA A 55 0.89 4.77 -4.25
N ALA A 56 0.35 5.94 -4.61
CA ALA A 56 -1.06 6.26 -4.40
C ALA A 56 -1.98 5.25 -5.10
N ILE A 57 -1.74 4.98 -6.39
CA ILE A 57 -2.54 4.04 -7.18
C ILE A 57 -2.46 2.63 -6.58
N ARG A 58 -1.24 2.14 -6.30
CA ARG A 58 -1.04 0.79 -5.75
C ARG A 58 -1.64 0.63 -4.35
N SER A 59 -1.57 1.67 -3.53
CA SER A 59 -2.20 1.66 -2.20
C SER A 59 -3.72 1.60 -2.30
N ILE A 60 -4.34 2.32 -3.25
CA ILE A 60 -5.79 2.25 -3.47
C ILE A 60 -6.20 0.85 -3.93
N GLU A 61 -5.48 0.26 -4.88
CA GLU A 61 -5.75 -1.10 -5.37
C GLU A 61 -5.66 -2.15 -4.25
N ILE A 62 -4.58 -2.09 -3.44
CA ILE A 62 -4.42 -2.93 -2.25
C ILE A 62 -5.58 -2.72 -1.28
N GLY A 63 -5.92 -1.45 -1.01
CA GLY A 63 -6.96 -1.11 -0.04
C GLY A 63 -8.33 -1.67 -0.41
N LEU A 64 -8.71 -1.55 -1.69
CA LEU A 64 -9.94 -2.15 -2.22
C LEU A 64 -9.90 -3.67 -2.16
N PHE A 65 -8.78 -4.28 -2.54
CA PHE A 65 -8.63 -5.74 -2.50
C PHE A 65 -8.76 -6.28 -1.07
N LEU A 66 -8.03 -5.68 -0.10
CA LEU A 66 -8.06 -6.07 1.31
C LEU A 66 -9.44 -5.88 1.94
N LEU A 67 -10.16 -4.81 1.57
CA LEU A 67 -11.55 -4.62 1.99
C LEU A 67 -12.46 -5.75 1.51
N ILE A 68 -12.38 -6.10 0.23
CA ILE A 68 -13.22 -7.15 -0.37
C ILE A 68 -12.94 -8.49 0.32
N ILE A 69 -11.67 -8.90 0.41
CA ILE A 69 -11.33 -10.18 1.07
C ILE A 69 -11.66 -10.16 2.56
N GLY A 70 -11.56 -9.01 3.24
CA GLY A 70 -11.90 -8.87 4.65
C GLY A 70 -13.38 -9.06 4.91
N ILE A 71 -14.24 -8.53 4.03
CA ILE A 71 -15.70 -8.74 4.09
C ILE A 71 -16.03 -10.21 3.80
N LEU A 72 -15.46 -10.80 2.75
CA LEU A 72 -15.72 -12.20 2.39
C LEU A 72 -15.22 -13.17 3.47
N GLY A 73 -14.00 -12.95 3.95
CA GLY A 73 -13.36 -13.76 5.00
C GLY A 73 -14.14 -13.72 6.31
N HIS A 74 -14.81 -12.61 6.64
CA HIS A 74 -15.68 -12.53 7.81
C HIS A 74 -16.79 -13.59 7.79
N PHE A 75 -17.42 -13.82 6.63
CA PHE A 75 -18.51 -14.81 6.53
C PHE A 75 -17.98 -16.26 6.52
N TRP A 76 -16.79 -16.49 5.98
CA TRP A 76 -16.27 -17.85 5.74
C TRP A 76 -15.39 -18.39 6.87
N LEU A 77 -14.61 -17.52 7.52
CA LEU A 77 -13.58 -17.91 8.50
C LEU A 77 -13.92 -17.50 9.93
N ARG A 78 -15.17 -17.10 10.20
CA ARG A 78 -15.62 -16.59 11.50
C ARG A 78 -15.26 -17.49 12.70
N GLN A 79 -15.30 -18.81 12.51
CA GLN A 79 -15.03 -19.79 13.56
C GLN A 79 -13.55 -20.23 13.62
N GLN A 80 -12.74 -19.86 12.63
CA GLN A 80 -11.34 -20.30 12.48
C GLN A 80 -10.36 -19.13 12.70
N GLN A 81 -10.37 -18.55 13.90
CA GLN A 81 -9.66 -17.30 14.20
C GLN A 81 -8.14 -17.36 13.93
N VAL A 82 -7.49 -18.47 14.26
CA VAL A 82 -6.04 -18.66 14.04
C VAL A 82 -5.71 -18.66 12.54
N LEU A 83 -6.47 -19.43 11.75
CA LEU A 83 -6.30 -19.48 10.30
C LEU A 83 -6.59 -18.11 9.65
N ALA A 84 -7.67 -17.45 10.06
CA ALA A 84 -8.02 -16.12 9.57
C ALA A 84 -6.89 -15.13 9.80
N THR A 85 -6.33 -15.09 11.02
CA THR A 85 -5.22 -14.19 11.37
C THR A 85 -3.96 -14.50 10.57
N ALA A 86 -3.61 -15.77 10.39
CA ALA A 86 -2.45 -16.17 9.60
C ALA A 86 -2.58 -15.73 8.13
N LEU A 87 -3.77 -15.89 7.53
CA LEU A 87 -4.05 -15.45 6.17
C LEU A 87 -4.00 -13.93 6.03
N SER A 88 -4.53 -13.18 6.99
CA SER A 88 -4.46 -11.71 6.98
C SER A 88 -3.02 -11.18 7.06
N LEU A 89 -2.17 -11.78 7.90
CA LEU A 89 -0.76 -11.42 7.98
C LEU A 89 -0.02 -11.73 6.66
N PHE A 90 -0.32 -12.89 6.06
CA PHE A 90 0.22 -13.24 4.75
C PHE A 90 -0.22 -12.23 3.67
N ALA A 91 -1.51 -11.87 3.64
CA ALA A 91 -2.06 -10.89 2.71
C ALA A 91 -1.41 -9.51 2.89
N LEU A 92 -1.19 -9.07 4.13
CA LEU A 92 -0.47 -7.82 4.43
C LEU A 92 0.96 -7.83 3.89
N LEU A 93 1.71 -8.91 4.16
CA LEU A 93 3.09 -9.05 3.64
C LEU A 93 3.11 -9.03 2.12
N ALA A 94 2.22 -9.80 1.47
CA ALA A 94 2.09 -9.83 0.02
C ALA A 94 1.74 -8.44 -0.55
N ALA A 95 0.83 -7.70 0.10
CA ALA A 95 0.45 -6.35 -0.30
C ALA A 95 1.62 -5.36 -0.22
N ILE A 96 2.38 -5.37 0.88
CA ILE A 96 3.57 -4.52 1.04
C ILE A 96 4.61 -4.85 -0.04
N LEU A 97 4.90 -6.13 -0.26
CA LEU A 97 5.83 -6.58 -1.29
C LEU A 97 5.37 -6.15 -2.69
N TYR A 98 4.09 -6.34 -3.00
CA TYR A 98 3.49 -5.90 -4.26
C TYR A 98 3.67 -4.39 -4.47
N LEU A 99 3.35 -3.57 -3.46
CA LEU A 99 3.52 -2.12 -3.53
C LEU A 99 4.97 -1.74 -3.82
N VAL A 100 5.91 -2.27 -3.02
CA VAL A 100 7.33 -1.91 -3.13
C VAL A 100 7.90 -2.36 -4.47
N ILE A 101 7.69 -3.62 -4.87
CA ILE A 101 8.21 -4.16 -6.12
C ILE A 101 7.68 -3.37 -7.30
N HIS A 102 6.37 -3.06 -7.31
CA HIS A 102 5.77 -2.38 -8.45
C HIS A 102 6.23 -0.91 -8.56
N VAL A 103 6.29 -0.18 -7.45
CA VAL A 103 6.76 1.21 -7.45
C VAL A 103 8.25 1.29 -7.76
N GLU A 104 9.09 0.42 -7.18
CA GLU A 104 10.53 0.40 -7.47
C GLU A 104 10.83 -0.01 -8.90
N ASN A 105 10.10 -0.97 -9.48
CA ASN A 105 10.26 -1.35 -10.87
C ASN A 105 9.83 -0.21 -11.82
N ALA A 106 8.75 0.51 -11.49
CA ALA A 106 8.31 1.68 -12.25
C ALA A 106 9.36 2.81 -12.19
N LEU A 107 9.91 3.08 -11.00
CA LEU A 107 11.01 4.04 -10.81
C LEU A 107 12.25 3.63 -11.60
N LYS A 108 12.67 2.36 -11.51
CA LYS A 108 13.83 1.83 -12.24
C LYS A 108 13.64 1.92 -13.75
N LYS A 109 12.43 1.63 -14.25
CA LYS A 109 12.11 1.72 -15.68
C LYS A 109 12.14 3.17 -16.16
N LYS A 110 11.56 4.10 -15.40
CA LYS A 110 11.47 5.51 -15.77
C LYS A 110 12.82 6.25 -15.67
N PHE A 111 13.61 5.98 -14.63
CA PHE A 111 14.85 6.71 -14.33
C PHE A 111 16.13 5.91 -14.59
N LYS A 112 16.06 4.88 -15.45
CA LYS A 112 17.14 3.95 -15.79
C LYS A 112 18.45 4.63 -16.28
N LYS A 113 18.42 5.92 -16.61
CA LYS A 113 19.51 6.72 -17.19
C LYS A 113 20.14 7.77 -16.27
N GLN A 114 19.67 7.99 -15.04
CA GLN A 114 20.38 8.86 -14.09
C GLN A 114 21.44 8.02 -13.36
N LYS A 115 22.57 7.78 -14.04
CA LYS A 115 23.83 7.43 -13.35
C LYS A 115 24.31 8.70 -12.63
N PRO A 116 24.90 8.56 -11.42
CA PRO A 116 25.50 9.68 -10.72
C PRO A 116 26.59 10.36 -11.55
#